data_AF-A0A8S4GM34-F1
#
_entry.id   AF-A0A8S4GM34-F1
#
_cell.length_a   1.000
_cell.length_b   1.000
_cell.length_c   1.000
_cell.angle_alpha   90.00
_cell.angle_beta   90.00
_cell.angle_gamma   90.00
#
_symmetry.space_group_name_H-M   'P 1'
#
loop_
_entity.id
_entity.type
_entity.pdbx_description
1 polymer ?
#
loop_
_entity_poly.entity_id
_entity_poly.type
_entity_poly.pdbx_seq_one_letter_code
_entity_poly.pdbx_strand_id
1 'polypeptide(L)'
;MLGCTRSSLNVVASEKGVVVGRLQFTEDGDEIDCSRMGVGGKAIPPHIDKVDNLRSTAKFVLLVEKDAAFMRLAEDRFYQDYPCIIMTAKGQPDVASRLFLKKLKTTLKIPVLALVDSDPYGLKILSVYMKGSMNMSYDSSNLTTPDIKWLGVRPSDLDAFNIPQQCRLPMTDEDVRTGKKMLEEDWIKCNPDWVRELEIMCQSGEKAEIQALSSFGFQYLSQVYLPLKLQQGDWI
;
A
#
# COMPACT_ATOMS: atom_id res chain seq x y z
N MET A 1 -17.45 19.17 -22.90
CA MET A 1 -16.86 18.28 -21.86
C MET A 1 -17.99 17.87 -20.93
N LEU A 2 -18.39 16.60 -20.93
CA LEU A 2 -19.42 16.10 -20.01
C LEU A 2 -18.79 15.99 -18.61
N GLY A 3 -19.30 16.75 -17.64
CA GLY A 3 -18.85 16.76 -16.25
C GLY A 3 -19.30 15.53 -15.45
N CYS A 4 -19.06 14.34 -15.98
CA CYS A 4 -19.46 13.07 -15.35
C CYS A 4 -18.22 12.20 -15.10
N THR A 5 -18.22 11.47 -13.98
CA THR A 5 -17.16 10.53 -13.61
C THR A 5 -17.11 9.37 -14.61
N ARG A 6 -15.93 8.79 -14.85
CA ARG A 6 -15.78 7.62 -15.75
C ARG A 6 -16.62 6.42 -15.33
N SER A 7 -16.90 6.29 -14.03
CA SER A 7 -17.83 5.29 -13.48
C SER A 7 -19.24 5.39 -14.08
N SER A 8 -19.64 6.58 -14.53
CA SER A 8 -20.93 6.84 -15.19
C SER A 8 -20.96 6.40 -16.66
N LEU A 9 -19.82 6.03 -17.25
CA LEU A 9 -19.68 5.72 -18.68
C LEU A 9 -19.54 4.22 -18.99
N ASN A 10 -19.71 3.32 -18.01
CA ASN A 10 -19.55 1.86 -18.18
C ASN A 10 -18.24 1.41 -18.84
N VAL A 11 -17.20 2.25 -18.85
CA VAL A 11 -15.86 1.88 -19.33
C VAL A 11 -15.08 1.33 -18.15
N VAL A 12 -15.05 0.01 -18.02
CA VAL A 12 -14.34 -0.69 -16.94
C VAL A 12 -12.88 -0.92 -17.35
N ALA A 13 -11.94 -0.39 -16.56
CA ALA A 13 -10.51 -0.66 -16.72
C ALA A 13 -10.17 -2.05 -16.15
N SER A 14 -9.17 -2.74 -16.72
CA SER A 14 -8.74 -4.06 -16.25
C SER A 14 -8.33 -4.02 -14.77
N GLU A 15 -9.07 -4.77 -13.95
CA GLU A 15 -8.93 -4.84 -12.49
C GLU A 15 -7.76 -5.74 -12.09
N LYS A 16 -7.01 -5.31 -11.06
CA LYS A 16 -5.89 -6.08 -10.50
C LYS A 16 -5.89 -6.15 -8.98
N GLY A 17 -6.72 -5.34 -8.32
CA GLY A 17 -6.76 -5.21 -6.88
C GLY A 17 -7.30 -6.46 -6.18
N VAL A 18 -6.67 -6.83 -5.07
CA VAL A 18 -7.08 -7.97 -4.24
C VAL A 18 -7.07 -7.56 -2.77
N VAL A 19 -8.05 -8.07 -2.02
CA VAL A 19 -8.18 -7.88 -0.57
C VAL A 19 -8.32 -9.22 0.15
N VAL A 20 -7.68 -9.34 1.32
CA VAL A 20 -7.82 -10.49 2.23
C VAL A 20 -7.79 -10.00 3.67
N GLY A 21 -8.41 -10.74 4.58
CA GLY A 21 -8.31 -10.50 6.03
C GLY A 21 -9.64 -10.28 6.69
N ARG A 22 -9.64 -9.57 7.84
CA ARG A 22 -10.84 -9.43 8.68
C ARG A 22 -11.82 -8.41 8.10
N LEU A 23 -12.43 -8.72 6.97
CA LEU A 23 -13.38 -7.87 6.28
C LEU A 23 -14.56 -8.69 5.77
N GLN A 24 -15.76 -8.19 6.02
CA GLN A 24 -17.01 -8.71 5.46
C GLN A 24 -17.76 -7.55 4.81
N PHE A 25 -18.35 -7.79 3.64
CA PHE A 25 -19.19 -6.81 2.95
C PHE A 25 -20.23 -7.51 2.07
N THR A 26 -21.23 -6.78 1.63
CA THR A 26 -22.22 -7.23 0.66
C THR A 26 -21.89 -6.67 -0.71
N GLU A 27 -21.86 -7.49 -1.75
CA GLU A 27 -21.71 -7.09 -3.15
C GLU A 27 -22.94 -7.54 -3.92
N ASP A 28 -23.74 -6.60 -4.46
CA ASP A 28 -24.94 -6.91 -5.27
C ASP A 28 -25.96 -7.87 -4.59
N GLY A 29 -25.97 -7.90 -3.26
CA GLY A 29 -26.82 -8.77 -2.44
C GLY A 29 -26.12 -10.00 -1.85
N ASP A 30 -24.93 -10.35 -2.33
CA ASP A 30 -24.16 -11.49 -1.84
C ASP A 30 -23.23 -11.08 -0.69
N GLU A 31 -23.30 -11.79 0.44
CA GLU A 31 -22.36 -11.61 1.55
C GLU A 31 -21.01 -12.27 1.26
N ILE A 32 -19.95 -11.45 1.32
CA ILE A 32 -18.58 -11.87 1.08
C ILE A 32 -17.79 -11.75 2.37
N ASP A 33 -17.12 -12.84 2.74
CA ASP A 33 -16.18 -12.89 3.86
C ASP A 33 -14.74 -13.06 3.37
N CYS A 34 -13.98 -11.97 3.37
CA CYS A 34 -12.58 -11.94 2.94
C CYS A 34 -11.62 -12.72 3.84
N SER A 35 -12.06 -13.18 5.03
CA SER A 35 -11.23 -13.99 5.92
C SER A 35 -11.21 -15.47 5.53
N ARG A 36 -12.14 -15.89 4.66
CA ARG A 36 -12.34 -17.29 4.25
C ARG A 36 -12.02 -17.56 2.78
N MET A 37 -11.43 -16.60 2.07
CA MET A 37 -11.14 -16.68 0.63
C MET A 37 -9.84 -17.41 0.27
N GLY A 38 -9.15 -18.00 1.25
CA GLY A 38 -7.85 -18.64 1.05
C GLY A 38 -6.73 -17.63 0.70
N VAL A 39 -5.67 -18.12 0.05
CA VAL A 39 -4.47 -17.32 -0.26
C VAL A 39 -4.72 -16.31 -1.38
N GLY A 40 -5.61 -16.64 -2.32
CA GLY A 40 -5.90 -15.78 -3.48
C GLY A 40 -6.68 -14.51 -3.16
N GLY A 41 -7.27 -14.39 -1.96
CA GLY A 41 -8.09 -13.25 -1.57
C GLY A 41 -9.33 -13.06 -2.44
N LYS A 42 -10.03 -11.94 -2.23
CA LYS A 42 -11.15 -11.50 -3.06
C LYS A 42 -10.69 -10.36 -3.96
N ALA A 43 -10.95 -10.47 -5.26
CA ALA A 43 -10.76 -9.37 -6.19
C ALA A 43 -11.63 -8.18 -5.79
N ILE A 44 -11.07 -6.97 -5.84
CA ILE A 44 -11.78 -5.75 -5.51
C ILE A 44 -12.82 -5.48 -6.60
N PRO A 45 -14.11 -5.31 -6.25
CA PRO A 45 -15.17 -5.07 -7.23
C PRO A 45 -14.92 -3.80 -8.06
N PRO A 46 -15.25 -3.78 -9.37
CA PRO A 46 -15.17 -2.56 -10.17
C PRO A 46 -16.16 -1.49 -9.71
N HIS A 47 -17.35 -1.94 -9.32
CA HIS A 47 -18.45 -1.09 -8.92
C HIS A 47 -18.49 -0.96 -7.40
N ILE A 48 -17.61 -0.11 -6.87
CA ILE A 48 -17.52 0.18 -5.43
C ILE A 48 -18.84 0.74 -4.86
N ASP A 49 -19.68 1.32 -5.71
CA ASP A 49 -21.02 1.79 -5.34
C ASP A 49 -21.97 0.64 -4.94
N LYS A 50 -21.73 -0.58 -5.43
CA LYS A 50 -22.50 -1.79 -5.07
C LYS A 50 -21.99 -2.53 -3.84
N VAL A 51 -20.91 -2.02 -3.22
CA VAL A 51 -20.31 -2.61 -2.01
C VAL A 51 -20.96 -1.98 -0.79
N ASP A 52 -21.79 -2.73 -0.05
CA ASP A 52 -22.48 -2.22 1.12
C ASP A 52 -22.17 -3.03 2.37
N ASN A 53 -22.66 -2.57 3.53
CA ASN A 53 -22.58 -3.29 4.81
C ASN A 53 -21.15 -3.72 5.21
N LEU A 54 -20.17 -2.84 5.03
CA LEU A 54 -18.79 -3.09 5.45
C LEU A 54 -18.70 -3.31 6.97
N ARG A 55 -18.30 -4.52 7.36
CA ARG A 55 -18.11 -4.95 8.75
C ARG A 55 -16.70 -5.51 8.91
N SER A 56 -16.03 -5.12 9.98
CA SER A 56 -14.65 -5.53 10.23
C SER A 56 -14.32 -5.46 11.71
N THR A 57 -13.48 -6.39 12.17
CA THR A 57 -12.82 -6.34 13.49
C THR A 57 -11.35 -5.92 13.37
N ALA A 58 -10.92 -5.49 12.19
CA ALA A 58 -9.56 -5.04 11.94
C ALA A 58 -9.26 -3.74 12.68
N LYS A 59 -8.01 -3.60 13.11
CA LYS A 59 -7.46 -2.39 13.73
C LYS A 59 -6.75 -1.48 12.74
N PHE A 60 -6.33 -2.01 11.58
CA PHE A 60 -5.65 -1.26 10.52
C PHE A 60 -5.82 -1.95 9.16
N VAL A 61 -5.62 -1.18 8.10
CA VAL A 61 -5.47 -1.69 6.73
C VAL A 61 -3.98 -1.70 6.39
N LEU A 62 -3.46 -2.85 5.96
CA LEU A 62 -2.11 -3.00 5.43
C LEU A 62 -2.17 -2.98 3.90
N LEU A 63 -1.69 -1.89 3.31
CA LEU A 63 -1.57 -1.72 1.88
C LEU A 63 -0.21 -2.25 1.42
N VAL A 64 -0.20 -3.28 0.58
CA VAL A 64 1.03 -3.93 0.11
C VAL A 64 1.19 -3.72 -1.38
N GLU A 65 2.32 -3.16 -1.80
CA GLU A 65 2.58 -2.87 -3.22
C GLU A 65 2.76 -4.15 -4.04
N LYS A 66 3.67 -5.04 -3.62
CA LYS A 66 4.06 -6.22 -4.38
C LYS A 66 3.15 -7.42 -4.13
N ASP A 67 2.65 -8.03 -5.21
CA ASP A 67 1.76 -9.21 -5.16
C ASP A 67 2.39 -10.39 -4.41
N ALA A 68 3.69 -10.61 -4.59
CA ALA A 68 4.41 -11.67 -3.88
C ALA A 68 4.42 -11.48 -2.35
N ALA A 69 4.59 -10.25 -1.87
CA ALA A 69 4.55 -9.96 -0.44
C ALA A 69 3.12 -10.11 0.10
N PHE A 70 2.11 -9.71 -0.68
CA PHE A 70 0.70 -9.93 -0.35
C PHE A 70 0.36 -11.41 -0.21
N MET A 71 0.70 -12.22 -1.22
CA MET A 71 0.46 -13.66 -1.22
C MET A 71 1.11 -14.31 -0.02
N ARG A 72 2.34 -13.89 0.32
CA ARG A 72 3.04 -14.42 1.48
C ARG A 72 2.32 -14.14 2.80
N LEU A 73 1.85 -12.90 3.00
CA LEU A 73 1.09 -12.53 4.18
C LEU A 73 -0.28 -13.22 4.25
N ALA A 74 -0.88 -13.53 3.10
CA ALA A 74 -2.10 -14.30 2.99
C ALA A 74 -1.89 -15.78 3.35
N GLU A 75 -0.79 -16.39 2.90
CA GLU A 75 -0.37 -17.76 3.24
C GLU A 75 -0.13 -17.91 4.75
N ASP A 76 0.65 -16.99 5.33
CA ASP A 76 0.95 -16.97 6.76
C ASP A 76 -0.27 -16.55 7.61
N ARG A 77 -1.40 -16.20 6.97
CA ARG A 77 -2.63 -15.73 7.61
C ARG A 77 -2.38 -14.63 8.64
N PHE A 78 -1.54 -13.66 8.29
CA PHE A 78 -1.12 -12.58 9.19
C PHE A 78 -2.31 -11.83 9.84
N TYR A 79 -3.43 -11.74 9.13
CA TYR A 79 -4.69 -11.15 9.61
C TYR A 79 -5.38 -11.91 10.75
N GLN A 80 -4.96 -13.15 11.06
CA GLN A 80 -5.42 -13.92 12.21
C GLN A 80 -4.71 -13.47 13.48
N ASP A 81 -3.38 -13.37 13.44
CA ASP A 81 -2.55 -12.94 14.58
C ASP A 81 -2.69 -11.44 14.85
N TYR A 82 -2.62 -10.63 13.78
CA TYR A 82 -2.81 -9.19 13.83
C TYR A 82 -4.13 -8.85 13.16
N PRO A 83 -5.14 -8.34 13.88
CA PRO A 83 -6.44 -8.05 13.28
C PRO A 83 -6.31 -6.92 12.25
N CYS A 84 -6.14 -7.28 10.98
CA CYS A 84 -5.93 -6.34 9.88
C CYS A 84 -6.68 -6.75 8.60
N ILE A 85 -6.80 -5.80 7.69
CA ILE A 85 -7.21 -6.02 6.31
C ILE A 85 -5.97 -5.82 5.45
N ILE A 86 -5.62 -6.78 4.61
CA ILE A 86 -4.47 -6.67 3.70
C ILE A 86 -5.02 -6.42 2.30
N MET A 87 -4.51 -5.41 1.63
CA MET A 87 -4.95 -5.00 0.29
C MET A 87 -3.72 -4.81 -0.60
N THR A 88 -3.80 -5.25 -1.85
CA THR A 88 -2.79 -4.96 -2.88
C THR A 88 -3.45 -4.51 -4.17
N ALA A 89 -2.76 -3.66 -4.93
CA ALA A 89 -3.12 -3.35 -6.31
C ALA A 89 -2.13 -3.94 -7.33
N LYS A 90 -1.19 -4.78 -6.88
CA LYS A 90 -0.13 -5.39 -7.70
C LYS A 90 0.71 -4.32 -8.41
N GLY A 91 1.24 -3.38 -7.63
CA GLY A 91 1.96 -2.20 -8.11
C GLY A 91 1.09 -0.95 -8.19
N GLN A 92 1.09 -0.29 -9.36
CA GLN A 92 0.38 0.98 -9.55
C GLN A 92 -1.14 0.80 -9.37
N PRO A 93 -1.77 1.58 -8.48
CA PRO A 93 -3.19 1.41 -8.19
C PRO A 93 -4.11 1.82 -9.34
N ASP A 94 -5.10 0.97 -9.60
CA ASP A 94 -6.26 1.28 -10.40
C ASP A 94 -7.29 2.12 -9.61
N VAL A 95 -8.31 2.60 -10.31
CA VAL A 95 -9.34 3.47 -9.74
C VAL A 95 -10.18 2.73 -8.70
N ALA A 96 -10.54 1.47 -8.95
CA ALA A 96 -11.39 0.69 -8.05
C ALA A 96 -10.67 0.41 -6.73
N SER A 97 -9.39 0.00 -6.78
CA SER A 97 -8.55 -0.16 -5.58
C SER A 97 -8.51 1.10 -4.72
N ARG A 98 -8.36 2.28 -5.33
CA ARG A 98 -8.30 3.56 -4.60
C ARG A 98 -9.63 3.94 -3.97
N LEU A 99 -10.73 3.77 -4.70
CA LEU A 99 -12.09 3.98 -4.19
C LEU A 99 -12.39 3.04 -3.03
N PHE A 100 -12.02 1.77 -3.16
CA PHE A 100 -12.22 0.76 -2.13
C PHE A 100 -11.45 1.10 -0.86
N LEU A 101 -10.15 1.44 -0.97
CA LEU A 101 -9.35 1.85 0.18
C LEU A 101 -9.94 3.08 0.89
N LYS A 102 -10.40 4.07 0.13
CA LYS A 102 -11.07 5.25 0.70
C LYS A 102 -12.38 4.88 1.41
N LYS A 103 -13.17 3.99 0.83
CA LYS A 103 -14.43 3.50 1.42
C LYS A 103 -14.16 2.73 2.71
N LEU A 104 -13.14 1.87 2.73
CA LEU A 104 -12.67 1.19 3.94
C LEU A 104 -12.28 2.19 5.03
N LYS A 105 -11.41 3.15 4.71
CA LYS A 105 -10.96 4.15 5.69
C LYS A 105 -12.11 5.00 6.22
N THR A 106 -13.00 5.47 5.35
CA THR A 106 -14.11 6.36 5.74
C THR A 106 -15.15 5.63 6.59
N THR A 107 -15.43 4.36 6.27
CA THR A 107 -16.46 3.56 6.96
C THR A 107 -15.94 2.99 8.27
N LEU A 108 -14.75 2.38 8.25
CA LEU A 108 -14.18 1.69 9.41
C LEU A 108 -13.39 2.64 10.33
N LYS A 109 -12.95 3.80 9.82
CA LYS A 109 -12.17 4.81 10.56
C LYS A 109 -10.89 4.24 11.20
N ILE A 110 -10.29 3.27 10.54
CA ILE A 110 -9.02 2.64 10.95
C ILE A 110 -7.83 3.22 10.16
N PRO A 111 -6.62 3.23 10.74
CA PRO A 111 -5.41 3.67 10.05
C PRO A 111 -5.07 2.77 8.85
N VAL A 112 -4.46 3.37 7.85
CA VAL A 112 -3.92 2.68 6.67
C VAL A 112 -2.39 2.75 6.76
N LEU A 113 -1.75 1.59 6.79
CA LEU A 113 -0.31 1.42 6.83
C LEU A 113 0.14 0.88 5.47
N ALA A 114 1.10 1.52 4.82
CA ALA A 114 1.61 1.12 3.51
C ALA A 114 2.98 0.47 3.61
N LEU A 115 3.09 -0.69 2.98
CA LEU A 115 4.30 -1.46 2.76
C LEU A 115 4.66 -1.40 1.26
N VAL A 116 5.70 -0.65 0.93
CA VAL A 116 6.21 -0.42 -0.43
C VAL A 116 7.70 -0.79 -0.50
N ASP A 117 8.22 -1.03 -1.71
CA ASP A 117 9.65 -1.22 -1.94
C ASP A 117 10.43 0.06 -1.56
N SER A 118 11.68 -0.10 -1.11
CA SER A 118 12.56 1.01 -0.70
C SER A 118 13.20 1.64 -1.94
N ASP A 119 12.36 2.26 -2.78
CA ASP A 119 12.78 2.99 -3.97
C ASP A 119 11.87 4.20 -4.25
N PRO A 120 12.29 5.13 -5.14
CA PRO A 120 11.45 6.26 -5.53
C PRO A 120 10.14 5.87 -6.21
N TYR A 121 10.05 4.68 -6.80
CA TYR A 121 8.84 4.21 -7.48
C TYR A 121 7.76 3.77 -6.47
N GLY A 122 8.13 3.09 -5.39
CA GLY A 122 7.27 2.73 -4.26
C GLY A 122 6.69 3.98 -3.60
N LEU A 123 7.50 5.02 -3.40
CA LEU A 123 7.04 6.31 -2.91
C LEU A 123 6.10 7.01 -3.91
N LYS A 124 6.34 6.86 -5.22
CA LYS A 124 5.43 7.37 -6.25
C LYS A 124 4.08 6.65 -6.17
N ILE A 125 4.06 5.34 -6.00
CA ILE A 125 2.82 4.57 -5.81
C ILE A 125 2.05 5.10 -4.60
N LEU A 126 2.75 5.29 -3.48
CA LEU A 126 2.15 5.83 -2.26
C LEU A 126 1.57 7.23 -2.48
N SER A 127 2.29 8.09 -3.21
CA SER A 127 1.81 9.42 -3.60
C SER A 127 0.49 9.38 -4.40
N VAL A 128 0.29 8.35 -5.25
CA VAL A 128 -0.94 8.19 -6.03
C VAL A 128 -2.13 7.83 -5.15
N TYR A 129 -1.93 7.05 -4.08
CA TYR A 129 -2.99 6.80 -3.11
C TYR A 129 -3.33 8.05 -2.29
N MET A 130 -2.33 8.84 -1.91
CA MET A 130 -2.51 10.02 -1.03
C MET A 130 -3.05 11.25 -1.77
N LYS A 131 -2.52 11.56 -2.96
CA LYS A 131 -2.82 12.78 -3.73
C LYS A 131 -3.54 12.53 -5.05
N GLY A 132 -3.53 11.29 -5.52
CA GLY A 132 -4.00 10.96 -6.85
C GLY A 132 -2.97 11.21 -7.94
N SER A 133 -3.26 10.68 -9.12
CA SER A 133 -2.39 10.84 -10.29
C SER A 133 -2.55 12.25 -10.88
N MET A 134 -1.44 12.87 -11.28
CA MET A 134 -1.43 14.16 -12.01
C MET A 134 -2.36 14.17 -13.24
N ASN A 135 -2.59 13.00 -13.86
CA ASN A 135 -3.46 12.85 -15.03
C ASN A 135 -4.97 12.82 -14.69
N MET A 136 -5.35 12.83 -13.41
CA MET A 136 -6.73 12.75 -12.92
C MET A 136 -7.05 13.86 -11.90
N SER A 137 -6.60 15.09 -12.18
CA SER A 137 -6.82 16.25 -11.31
C SER A 137 -8.31 16.50 -11.00
N TYR A 138 -9.21 16.22 -11.94
CA TYR A 138 -10.66 16.44 -11.78
C TYR A 138 -11.36 15.49 -10.79
N ASP A 139 -10.88 14.25 -10.60
CA ASP A 139 -11.45 13.26 -9.66
C ASP A 139 -10.58 13.07 -8.41
N SER A 140 -9.56 13.92 -8.23
CA SER A 140 -8.55 13.78 -7.18
C SER A 140 -9.14 13.81 -5.76
N SER A 141 -10.12 14.67 -5.48
CA SER A 141 -10.77 14.75 -4.16
C SER A 141 -11.55 13.49 -3.80
N ASN A 142 -12.12 12.79 -4.79
CA ASN A 142 -12.90 11.58 -4.57
C ASN A 142 -12.05 10.32 -4.45
N LEU A 143 -10.81 10.33 -4.94
CA LEU A 143 -9.95 9.14 -5.05
C LEU A 143 -8.73 9.14 -4.11
N THR A 144 -8.65 10.07 -3.17
CA THR A 144 -7.48 10.28 -2.31
C THR A 144 -7.71 9.83 -0.88
N THR A 145 -6.63 9.30 -0.29
CA THR A 145 -6.56 8.91 1.12
C THR A 145 -5.34 9.60 1.75
N PRO A 146 -5.46 10.86 2.20
CA PRO A 146 -4.31 11.72 2.51
C PRO A 146 -3.54 11.38 3.79
N ASP A 147 -3.99 10.39 4.56
CA ASP A 147 -3.41 10.00 5.85
C ASP A 147 -3.05 8.50 5.85
N ILE A 148 -2.32 8.10 4.83
CA ILE A 148 -1.67 6.77 4.79
C ILE A 148 -0.33 6.93 5.49
N LYS A 149 -0.02 6.00 6.40
CA LYS A 149 1.26 5.94 7.08
C LYS A 149 2.21 5.02 6.34
N TRP A 150 3.44 5.45 6.12
CA TRP A 150 4.47 4.63 5.51
C TRP A 150 5.13 3.75 6.57
N LEU A 151 4.88 2.44 6.49
CA LEU A 151 5.39 1.43 7.42
C LEU A 151 6.80 0.95 7.05
N GLY A 152 7.08 0.90 5.75
CA GLY A 152 8.36 0.51 5.18
C GLY A 152 8.18 -0.16 3.81
N VAL A 153 9.17 -0.87 3.28
CA VAL A 153 10.56 -0.91 3.74
C VAL A 153 11.18 0.46 3.58
N ARG A 154 11.69 1.05 4.65
CA ARG A 154 12.33 2.37 4.58
C ARG A 154 13.84 2.23 4.32
N PRO A 155 14.48 3.25 3.74
CA PRO A 155 15.93 3.34 3.61
C PRO A 155 16.66 3.11 4.95
N SER A 156 16.18 3.71 6.04
CA SER A 156 16.76 3.49 7.39
C SER A 156 16.63 2.03 7.87
N ASP A 157 15.61 1.31 7.41
CA ASP A 157 15.38 -0.09 7.78
C ASP A 157 16.42 -1.02 7.14
N LEU A 158 16.97 -0.64 5.98
CA LEU A 158 18.00 -1.45 5.32
C LEU A 158 19.21 -1.65 6.23
N ASP A 159 19.64 -0.58 6.89
CA ASP A 159 20.75 -0.59 7.83
C ASP A 159 20.34 -1.12 9.21
N ALA A 160 19.17 -0.73 9.73
CA ALA A 160 18.70 -1.18 11.04
C ALA A 160 18.51 -2.71 11.12
N PHE A 161 18.01 -3.33 10.06
CA PHE A 161 17.82 -4.79 9.97
C PHE A 161 19.01 -5.52 9.32
N ASN A 162 20.13 -4.84 9.09
CA ASN A 162 21.35 -5.40 8.48
C ASN A 162 21.08 -6.17 7.18
N ILE A 163 20.19 -5.64 6.31
CA ILE A 163 19.83 -6.31 5.06
C ILE A 163 21.10 -6.53 4.21
N PRO A 164 21.39 -7.77 3.78
CA PRO A 164 22.62 -8.08 3.07
C PRO A 164 22.82 -7.20 1.84
N GLN A 165 24.05 -6.70 1.62
CA GLN A 165 24.37 -5.86 0.45
C GLN A 165 24.05 -6.54 -0.89
N GLN A 166 24.10 -7.88 -0.95
CA GLN A 166 23.69 -8.65 -2.14
C GLN A 166 22.21 -8.48 -2.51
N CYS A 167 21.35 -8.11 -1.56
CA CYS A 167 19.94 -7.82 -1.78
C CYS A 167 19.67 -6.32 -1.96
N ARG A 168 20.69 -5.48 -1.81
CA ARG A 168 20.64 -4.04 -2.08
C ARG A 168 21.12 -3.81 -3.51
N LEU A 169 20.27 -3.16 -4.30
CA LEU A 169 20.57 -2.85 -5.70
C LEU A 169 21.07 -1.40 -5.78
N PRO A 170 22.06 -1.11 -6.63
CA PRO A 170 22.44 0.27 -6.88
C PRO A 170 21.29 1.01 -7.57
N MET A 171 21.08 2.26 -7.18
CA MET A 171 20.14 3.16 -7.84
C MET A 171 20.66 3.58 -9.21
N THR A 172 19.73 3.77 -10.14
CA THR A 172 20.04 4.38 -11.43
C THR A 172 20.07 5.91 -11.31
N ASP A 173 20.72 6.59 -12.26
CA ASP A 173 20.71 8.06 -12.31
C ASP A 173 19.30 8.65 -12.44
N GLU A 174 18.35 7.88 -12.99
CA GLU A 174 16.94 8.26 -13.08
C GLU A 174 16.23 8.13 -11.74
N ASP A 175 16.52 7.07 -10.96
CA ASP A 175 16.02 6.89 -9.60
C ASP A 175 16.46 8.07 -8.71
N VAL A 176 17.75 8.41 -8.74
CA VAL A 176 18.32 9.53 -7.95
C VAL A 176 17.70 10.87 -8.36
N ARG A 177 17.51 11.11 -9.67
CA ARG A 177 16.82 12.31 -10.15
C ARG A 177 15.38 12.37 -9.67
N THR A 178 14.68 11.25 -9.67
CA THR A 178 13.29 11.15 -9.20
C THR A 178 13.20 11.39 -7.69
N GLY A 179 14.09 10.80 -6.89
CA GLY A 179 14.17 11.05 -5.44
C GLY A 179 14.44 12.52 -5.10
N LYS A 180 15.38 13.16 -5.81
CA LYS A 180 15.64 14.61 -5.65
C LYS A 180 14.44 15.48 -6.02
N LYS A 181 13.74 15.14 -7.11
CA LYS A 181 12.50 15.84 -7.48
C LYS A 181 11.41 15.67 -6.42
N MET A 182 11.30 14.49 -5.83
CA MET A 182 10.36 14.22 -4.75
C MET A 182 10.66 15.05 -3.50
N LEU A 183 11.93 15.24 -3.14
CA LEU A 183 12.32 16.14 -2.04
C LEU A 183 11.87 17.60 -2.25
N GLU A 184 11.68 18.02 -3.49
CA GLU A 184 11.19 19.37 -3.81
C GLU A 184 9.66 19.52 -3.67
N GLU A 185 8.92 18.42 -3.59
CA GLU A 185 7.46 18.42 -3.53
C GLU A 185 6.92 18.83 -2.14
N ASP A 186 5.91 19.69 -2.10
CA ASP A 186 5.41 20.29 -0.85
C ASP A 186 4.94 19.27 0.19
N TRP A 187 4.40 18.14 -0.23
CA TRP A 187 3.88 17.13 0.71
C TRP A 187 4.96 16.32 1.41
N ILE A 188 6.10 16.15 0.77
CA ILE A 188 7.28 15.56 1.40
C ILE A 188 7.90 16.60 2.32
N LYS A 189 8.07 17.84 1.86
CA LYS A 189 8.59 18.94 2.67
C LYS A 189 7.78 19.19 3.95
N CYS A 190 6.47 19.00 3.90
CA CYS A 190 5.60 19.12 5.07
C CYS A 190 5.86 18.05 6.15
N ASN A 191 6.50 16.92 5.81
CA ASN A 191 6.78 15.84 6.75
C ASN A 191 8.30 15.61 6.90
N PRO A 192 8.94 16.14 7.96
CA PRO A 192 10.39 16.04 8.17
C PRO A 192 10.93 14.61 8.17
N ASP A 193 10.15 13.64 8.63
CA ASP A 193 10.58 12.24 8.66
C ASP A 193 10.65 11.64 7.26
N TRP A 194 9.77 12.04 6.34
CA TRP A 194 9.82 11.61 4.94
C TRP A 194 11.01 12.21 4.22
N VAL A 195 11.31 13.49 4.49
CA VAL A 195 12.50 14.16 3.97
C VAL A 195 13.75 13.40 4.40
N ARG A 196 13.86 13.05 5.69
CA ARG A 196 15.00 12.30 6.23
C ARG A 196 15.22 10.97 5.52
N GLU A 197 14.16 10.18 5.35
CA GLU A 197 14.26 8.88 4.67
C GLU A 197 14.66 9.04 3.20
N LEU A 198 14.08 10.02 2.49
CA LEU A 198 14.44 10.31 1.10
C LEU A 198 15.87 10.85 0.93
N GLU A 199 16.38 11.60 1.91
CA GLU A 199 17.77 12.03 1.94
C GLU A 199 18.71 10.85 2.15
N ILE A 200 18.40 9.95 3.09
CA ILE A 200 19.15 8.69 3.30
C ILE A 200 19.16 7.88 2.00
N MET A 201 18.00 7.74 1.35
CA MET A 201 17.84 7.05 0.06
C MET A 201 18.76 7.65 -1.03
N CYS A 202 18.76 8.98 -1.16
CA CYS A 202 19.60 9.68 -2.15
C CYS A 202 21.09 9.63 -1.83
N GLN A 203 21.47 9.55 -0.54
CA GLN A 203 22.86 9.52 -0.09
C GLN A 203 23.47 8.13 -0.18
N SER A 204 22.71 7.08 0.21
CA SER A 204 23.16 5.70 0.09
C SER A 204 23.27 5.28 -1.37
N GLY A 205 22.36 5.77 -2.22
CA GLY A 205 22.29 5.35 -3.62
C GLY A 205 21.92 3.87 -3.77
N GLU A 206 21.28 3.29 -2.75
CA GLU A 206 20.89 1.88 -2.70
C GLU A 206 19.36 1.77 -2.63
N LYS A 207 18.79 0.83 -3.40
CA LYS A 207 17.38 0.44 -3.32
C LYS A 207 17.25 -1.01 -2.86
N ALA A 208 16.11 -1.34 -2.27
CA ALA A 208 15.81 -2.72 -1.90
C ALA A 208 14.34 -3.03 -2.10
N GLU A 209 14.06 -4.25 -2.53
CA GLU A 209 12.70 -4.76 -2.64
C GLU A 209 12.20 -5.27 -1.28
N ILE A 210 10.90 -5.32 -1.06
CA ILE A 210 10.29 -5.97 0.12
C ILE A 210 10.76 -7.43 0.24
N GLN A 211 11.01 -8.09 -0.89
CA GLN A 211 11.53 -9.47 -0.92
C GLN A 211 12.94 -9.61 -0.36
N ALA A 212 13.71 -8.53 -0.24
CA ALA A 212 15.02 -8.56 0.40
C ALA A 212 14.93 -9.02 1.87
N LEU A 213 13.80 -8.76 2.53
CA LEU A 213 13.52 -9.25 3.89
C LEU A 213 13.40 -10.78 3.95
N SER A 214 13.04 -11.43 2.85
CA SER A 214 12.98 -12.90 2.76
C SER A 214 14.37 -13.55 2.77
N SER A 215 15.46 -12.79 2.64
CA SER A 215 16.83 -13.30 2.75
C SER A 215 17.14 -13.90 4.13
N PHE A 216 16.48 -13.40 5.18
CA PHE A 216 16.57 -13.95 6.54
C PHE A 216 15.63 -15.13 6.79
N GLY A 217 14.78 -15.46 5.82
CA GLY A 217 13.80 -16.54 5.90
C GLY A 217 12.44 -16.11 5.34
N PHE A 218 11.71 -17.06 4.76
CA PHE A 218 10.42 -16.79 4.11
C PHE A 218 9.36 -16.18 5.06
N GLN A 219 9.44 -16.44 6.37
CA GLN A 219 8.51 -15.91 7.38
C GLN A 219 9.04 -14.65 8.08
N TYR A 220 10.21 -14.13 7.71
CA TYR A 220 10.81 -12.99 8.40
C TYR A 220 9.92 -11.73 8.32
N LEU A 221 9.30 -11.51 7.16
CA LEU A 221 8.37 -10.39 6.97
C LEU A 221 7.19 -10.43 7.95
N SER A 222 6.54 -11.58 8.08
CA SER A 222 5.31 -11.78 8.87
C SER A 222 5.57 -11.98 10.36
N GLN A 223 6.68 -12.63 10.74
CA GLN A 223 6.97 -12.99 12.12
C GLN A 223 7.90 -12.01 12.86
N VAL A 224 8.74 -11.26 12.14
CA VAL A 224 9.74 -10.39 12.77
C VAL A 224 9.53 -8.94 12.37
N TYR A 225 9.64 -8.64 11.08
CA TYR A 225 9.66 -7.26 10.58
C TYR A 225 8.36 -6.50 10.88
N LEU A 226 7.21 -7.02 10.40
CA LEU A 226 5.92 -6.37 10.61
C LEU A 226 5.53 -6.30 12.10
N PRO A 227 5.62 -7.39 12.89
CA PRO A 227 5.37 -7.33 14.33
C PRO A 227 6.18 -6.26 15.07
N LEU A 228 7.49 -6.19 14.81
CA LEU A 228 8.38 -5.25 15.49
C LEU A 228 8.01 -3.80 15.15
N LYS A 229 7.79 -3.50 13.87
CA LYS A 229 7.31 -2.19 13.39
C LYS A 229 5.96 -1.80 14.01
N LEU A 230 5.02 -2.75 14.05
CA LEU A 230 3.68 -2.53 14.60
C LEU A 230 3.72 -2.27 16.11
N GLN A 231 4.56 -3.00 16.85
CA GLN A 231 4.71 -2.84 18.30
C GLN A 231 5.41 -1.53 18.67
N GLN A 232 6.41 -1.11 17.90
CA GLN A 232 7.16 0.11 18.15
C GLN A 232 6.41 1.39 17.75
N GLY A 233 5.32 1.26 16.99
CA GLY A 233 4.66 2.44 16.44
C GLY A 233 5.44 3.09 15.30
N ASP A 234 6.34 2.33 14.67
CA ASP A 234 7.37 2.88 13.78
C ASP A 234 6.86 2.99 12.34
N TRP A 235 6.06 4.01 12.09
CA TRP A 235 5.55 4.41 10.78
C TRP A 235 5.43 5.94 10.71
N ILE A 236 5.56 6.51 9.51
CA ILE A 236 5.62 7.98 9.28
C ILE A 236 4.56 8.50 8.32
#